data_AF-A0A9Q3ING4-F1
#
_entry.id   AF-A0A9Q3ING4-F1
#
_cell.length_a   1.000
_cell.length_b   1.000
_cell.length_c   1.000
_cell.angle_alpha   90.00
_cell.angle_beta   90.00
_cell.angle_gamma   90.00
#
_symmetry.space_group_name_H-M   'P 1'
#
loop_
_entity.id
_entity.type
_entity.pdbx_description
1 polymer ?
#
loop_
_entity_poly.entity_id
_entity_poly.type
_entity_poly.pdbx_seq_one_letter_code
_entity_poly.pdbx_strand_id
1 'polypeptide(L)'
;MSNNDNNSKAFPLADANLTNQILDLVQQASHYKQLRKGANEATKTLNRGICEFIILTADTEPIEILLHLPLLCEDKNVPYVFVPSKTALGRACGVTRSVIACSVTTNEAKELQKQIETVKSQIERLLI
;
A
#
# COMPACT_ATOMS: atom_id res chain seq x y z
N MET A 1 -10.07 -6.12 -26.04
CA MET A 1 -10.54 -7.37 -25.41
C MET A 1 -9.33 -8.24 -25.14
N SER A 2 -8.96 -8.36 -23.86
CA SER A 2 -7.88 -9.16 -23.21
C SER A 2 -7.07 -8.25 -22.27
N ASN A 3 -6.95 -8.45 -20.95
CA ASN A 3 -7.45 -9.47 -20.03
C ASN A 3 -7.89 -8.73 -18.75
N ASN A 4 -9.16 -8.84 -18.37
CA ASN A 4 -9.58 -8.46 -17.02
C ASN A 4 -9.54 -9.72 -16.13
N ASP A 5 -8.44 -10.46 -16.22
CA ASP A 5 -8.03 -11.39 -15.18
C ASP A 5 -7.51 -10.52 -14.04
N ASN A 6 -8.42 -9.83 -13.36
CA ASN A 6 -8.14 -9.30 -12.04
C ASN A 6 -7.61 -10.48 -11.25
N ASN A 7 -6.30 -10.50 -11.04
CA ASN A 7 -5.59 -11.56 -10.37
C ASN A 7 -6.38 -11.89 -9.10
N SER A 8 -7.05 -13.04 -9.04
CA SER A 8 -8.02 -13.33 -7.97
C SER A 8 -7.37 -13.30 -6.58
N LYS A 9 -6.03 -13.32 -6.55
CA LYS A 9 -5.16 -13.21 -5.40
C LYS A 9 -4.93 -11.77 -4.91
N ALA A 10 -5.26 -10.75 -5.70
CA ALA A 10 -5.11 -9.34 -5.37
C ALA A 10 -6.40 -8.78 -4.73
N PHE A 11 -6.63 -9.15 -3.48
CA PHE A 11 -7.79 -8.73 -2.69
C PHE A 11 -7.36 -8.16 -1.34
N PRO A 12 -7.93 -7.02 -0.87
CA PRO A 12 -8.92 -6.18 -1.54
C PRO A 12 -8.30 -5.21 -2.55
N LEU A 13 -8.97 -4.99 -3.69
CA LEU A 13 -8.55 -4.04 -4.72
C LEU A 13 -9.26 -2.69 -4.51
N ALA A 14 -8.48 -1.60 -4.46
CA ALA A 14 -9.03 -0.25 -4.37
C ALA A 14 -9.78 0.14 -5.65
N ASP A 15 -10.90 0.86 -5.49
CA ASP A 15 -11.57 1.51 -6.61
C ASP A 15 -10.74 2.68 -7.16
N ALA A 16 -11.18 3.28 -8.27
CA ALA A 16 -10.43 4.37 -8.91
C ALA A 16 -10.30 5.61 -8.00
N ASN A 17 -11.34 5.91 -7.22
CA ASN A 17 -11.34 7.07 -6.32
C ASN A 17 -10.36 6.87 -5.16
N LEU A 18 -10.45 5.72 -4.48
CA LEU A 18 -9.55 5.37 -3.39
C LEU A 18 -8.11 5.21 -3.89
N THR A 19 -7.90 4.65 -5.08
CA THR A 19 -6.57 4.54 -5.69
C THR A 19 -5.92 5.92 -5.84
N ASN A 20 -6.63 6.91 -6.37
CA ASN A 20 -6.09 8.27 -6.51
C ASN A 20 -5.78 8.89 -5.14
N GLN A 21 -6.69 8.75 -4.17
CA GLN A 21 -6.47 9.22 -2.79
C GLN A 21 -5.24 8.58 -2.13
N ILE A 22 -5.05 7.27 -2.32
CA ILE A 22 -3.88 6.54 -1.83
C ILE A 22 -2.61 7.07 -2.50
N LEU A 23 -2.58 7.23 -3.82
CA LEU A 23 -1.40 7.69 -4.55
C LEU A 23 -1.00 9.13 -4.15
N ASP A 24 -1.98 10.02 -3.98
CA ASP A 24 -1.73 11.39 -3.52
C ASP A 24 -1.17 11.41 -2.08
N LEU A 25 -1.71 10.56 -1.20
CA LEU A 25 -1.20 10.39 0.16
C LEU A 25 0.23 9.82 0.16
N VAL A 26 0.51 8.82 -0.67
CA VAL A 26 1.86 8.23 -0.82
C VAL A 26 2.88 9.27 -1.28
N GLN A 27 2.48 10.16 -2.21
CA GLN A 27 3.34 11.24 -2.67
C GLN A 27 3.69 12.20 -1.53
N GLN A 28 2.69 12.62 -0.75
CA GLN A 28 2.92 13.47 0.43
C GLN A 28 3.78 12.74 1.47
N ALA A 29 3.46 11.49 1.80
CA ALA A 29 4.22 10.68 2.77
C ALA A 29 5.68 10.49 2.35
N SER A 30 5.97 10.40 1.06
CA SER A 30 7.35 10.37 0.54
C SER A 30 8.11 11.66 0.85
N HIS A 31 7.47 12.83 0.75
CA HIS A 31 8.09 14.13 1.09
C HIS A 31 8.37 14.25 2.60
N TYR A 32 7.45 13.79 3.44
CA TYR A 32 7.59 13.79 4.90
C TYR A 32 8.45 12.63 5.43
N LYS A 33 9.09 11.83 4.56
CA LYS A 33 9.90 10.66 4.93
C LYS A 33 9.14 9.61 5.76
N GLN A 34 7.82 9.57 5.63
CA GLN A 34 6.88 8.68 6.33
C GLN A 34 6.49 7.47 5.46
N LEU A 35 7.37 7.09 4.54
CA LEU A 35 7.12 6.04 3.55
C LEU A 35 8.34 5.11 3.42
N ARG A 36 8.09 3.80 3.46
CA ARG A 36 9.06 2.75 3.16
C ARG A 36 8.67 2.01 1.89
N LYS A 37 9.63 1.77 1.00
CA LYS A 37 9.39 1.35 -0.39
C LYS A 37 9.98 -0.04 -0.60
N GLY A 38 9.18 -0.95 -1.16
CA GLY A 38 9.56 -2.34 -1.45
C GLY A 38 9.05 -3.34 -0.39
N ALA A 39 8.90 -4.59 -0.81
CA ALA A 39 8.35 -5.66 0.02
C ALA A 39 9.16 -5.89 1.29
N ASN A 40 10.50 -6.02 1.19
CA ASN A 40 11.36 -6.25 2.36
C ASN A 40 11.26 -5.13 3.41
N GLU A 41 11.12 -3.88 2.96
CA GLU A 41 10.98 -2.75 3.87
C GLU A 41 9.60 -2.71 4.52
N ALA A 42 8.54 -3.08 3.79
CA ALA A 42 7.21 -3.29 4.36
C ALA A 42 7.21 -4.39 5.43
N THR A 43 7.89 -5.52 5.20
CA THR A 43 8.05 -6.58 6.21
C THR A 43 8.75 -6.07 7.47
N LYS A 44 9.76 -5.21 7.32
CA LYS A 44 10.47 -4.59 8.46
C LYS A 44 9.58 -3.64 9.26
N THR A 45 8.76 -2.82 8.62
CA THR A 45 7.87 -1.88 9.33
C THR A 45 6.75 -2.61 10.08
N LEU A 46 6.19 -3.66 9.48
CA LEU A 46 5.22 -4.55 10.13
C LEU A 46 5.81 -5.22 11.37
N ASN A 47 7.01 -5.79 11.27
CA ASN A 47 7.69 -6.42 12.40
C ASN A 47 8.06 -5.45 13.52
N ARG A 48 8.33 -4.18 13.18
CA ARG A 48 8.63 -3.11 14.15
C ARG A 48 7.39 -2.47 14.76
N GLY A 49 6.18 -2.76 14.27
CA GLY A 49 4.95 -2.16 14.77
C GLY A 49 4.83 -0.65 14.49
N ILE A 50 5.51 -0.16 13.46
CA ILE A 50 5.49 1.27 13.06
C ILE A 50 4.72 1.50 11.76
N CYS A 51 3.97 0.50 11.29
CA CYS A 51 3.22 0.56 10.04
C CYS A 51 1.77 0.97 10.32
N GLU A 52 1.26 1.95 9.57
CA GLU A 52 -0.17 2.33 9.61
C GLU A 52 -1.02 1.47 8.67
N PHE A 53 -0.55 1.29 7.44
CA PHE A 53 -1.15 0.41 6.45
C PHE A 53 -0.15 0.07 5.31
N ILE A 54 -0.45 -1.00 4.59
CA ILE A 54 0.37 -1.50 3.47
C ILE A 54 -0.35 -1.31 2.14
N ILE A 55 0.40 -0.92 1.11
CA ILE A 55 -0.09 -0.83 -0.26
C ILE A 55 0.67 -1.84 -1.10
N LEU A 56 -0.06 -2.67 -1.85
CA LEU A 56 0.45 -3.70 -2.75
C LEU A 56 -0.02 -3.40 -4.17
N THR A 57 0.65 -3.96 -5.19
CA THR A 57 0.23 -3.75 -6.59
C THR A 57 -0.27 -5.04 -7.24
N ALA A 58 -1.42 -4.95 -7.90
CA ALA A 58 -2.09 -6.10 -8.53
C ALA A 58 -1.42 -6.57 -9.83
N ASP A 59 -0.73 -5.68 -10.55
CA ASP A 59 0.03 -5.95 -11.80
C ASP A 59 1.45 -6.49 -11.54
N THR A 60 1.70 -7.02 -10.34
CA THR A 60 2.96 -7.66 -9.99
C THR A 60 3.01 -9.07 -10.58
N GLU A 61 4.06 -9.35 -11.35
CA GLU A 61 4.34 -10.67 -11.91
C GLU A 61 5.73 -11.13 -11.48
N PRO A 62 5.86 -12.28 -10.80
CA PRO A 62 4.79 -13.12 -10.24
C PRO A 62 4.18 -12.52 -8.96
N ILE A 63 2.86 -12.59 -8.77
CA ILE A 63 2.16 -12.01 -7.60
C ILE A 63 2.54 -12.72 -6.30
N GLU A 64 2.99 -13.98 -6.40
CA GLU A 64 3.43 -14.85 -5.31
C GLU A 64 4.50 -14.19 -4.43
N ILE A 65 5.31 -13.30 -5.01
CA ILE A 65 6.34 -12.57 -4.25
C ILE A 65 5.76 -11.64 -3.18
N LEU A 66 4.50 -11.22 -3.32
CA LEU A 66 3.82 -10.32 -2.38
C LEU A 66 2.89 -11.04 -1.40
N LEU A 67 2.54 -12.32 -1.65
CA LEU A 67 1.49 -13.00 -0.89
C LEU A 67 1.84 -13.21 0.59
N HIS A 68 3.10 -13.12 0.98
CA HIS A 68 3.50 -13.14 2.38
C HIS A 68 3.10 -11.87 3.16
N LEU A 69 2.87 -10.74 2.49
CA LEU A 69 2.53 -9.48 3.14
C LEU A 69 1.09 -9.45 3.66
N PRO A 70 0.05 -9.86 2.90
CA PRO A 70 -1.31 -9.98 3.43
C PRO A 70 -1.40 -10.81 4.70
N LEU A 71 -0.80 -12.01 4.73
CA LEU A 71 -0.79 -12.86 5.94
C LEU A 71 -0.14 -12.15 7.13
N LEU A 72 1.00 -11.48 6.92
CA LEU A 72 1.68 -10.74 7.98
C LEU A 72 0.87 -9.52 8.45
N CYS A 73 0.12 -8.89 7.55
CA CYS A 73 -0.76 -7.78 7.87
C CYS A 73 -1.92 -8.24 8.76
N GLU A 74 -2.54 -9.39 8.47
CA GLU A 74 -3.57 -10.02 9.30
C GLU A 74 -3.04 -10.35 10.71
N ASP A 75 -1.87 -11.01 10.78
CA ASP A 75 -1.22 -11.36 12.06
C ASP A 75 -0.91 -10.14 12.94
N LYS A 76 -0.60 -9.01 12.31
CA LYS A 76 -0.25 -7.75 13.00
C LYS A 76 -1.43 -6.79 13.14
N ASN A 77 -2.61 -7.17 12.65
CA ASN A 77 -3.80 -6.32 12.60
C ASN A 77 -3.53 -4.95 11.94
N VAL A 78 -2.79 -4.97 10.83
CA VAL A 78 -2.46 -3.79 10.01
C VAL A 78 -3.26 -3.88 8.71
N PRO A 79 -4.04 -2.85 8.33
CA PRO A 79 -4.80 -2.88 7.09
C PRO A 79 -3.87 -2.85 5.86
N TYR A 80 -4.32 -3.48 4.78
CA TYR A 80 -3.61 -3.51 3.51
C TYR A 80 -4.57 -3.39 2.32
N VAL A 81 -4.07 -2.92 1.19
CA VAL A 81 -4.86 -2.74 -0.03
C VAL A 81 -4.03 -2.94 -1.28
N PHE A 82 -4.66 -3.48 -2.33
CA PHE A 82 -4.07 -3.54 -3.66
C PHE A 82 -4.46 -2.32 -4.50
N VAL A 83 -3.48 -1.74 -5.20
CA VAL A 83 -3.67 -0.75 -6.26
C VAL A 83 -3.36 -1.38 -7.62
N PRO A 84 -3.98 -0.90 -8.71
CA PRO A 84 -3.89 -1.57 -10.01
C PRO A 84 -2.49 -1.53 -10.64
N SER A 85 -1.68 -0.48 -10.41
CA SER A 85 -0.40 -0.32 -11.12
C SER A 85 0.82 -0.02 -10.26
N LYS A 86 1.86 -0.86 -10.41
CA LYS A 86 3.21 -0.69 -9.85
C LYS A 86 3.97 0.51 -10.41
N THR A 87 3.64 0.93 -11.63
CA THR A 87 4.24 2.12 -12.25
C THR A 87 3.70 3.40 -11.64
N ALA A 88 2.37 3.45 -11.39
CA ALA A 88 1.73 4.58 -10.73
C ALA A 88 2.21 4.69 -9.28
N LEU A 89 2.30 3.56 -8.57
CA LEU A 89 2.85 3.54 -7.21
C LEU A 89 4.31 4.00 -7.15
N GLY A 90 5.15 3.58 -8.12
CA GLY A 90 6.53 4.05 -8.24
C GLY A 90 6.64 5.57 -8.40
N ARG A 91 5.82 6.15 -9.28
CA ARG A 91 5.75 7.61 -9.46
C ARG A 91 5.32 8.33 -8.19
N ALA A 92 4.27 7.86 -7.52
CA ALA A 92 3.82 8.42 -6.24
C ALA A 92 4.91 8.32 -5.16
N CYS A 93 5.69 7.23 -5.15
CA CYS A 93 6.84 7.08 -4.28
C CYS A 93 8.03 7.99 -4.65
N GLY A 94 7.94 8.82 -5.71
CA GLY A 94 9.02 9.68 -6.18
C GLY A 94 10.22 8.92 -6.76
N VAL A 95 9.99 7.74 -7.34
CA VAL A 95 11.04 6.93 -7.98
C VAL A 95 10.69 6.62 -9.43
N THR A 96 11.72 6.49 -10.28
CA THR A 96 11.56 6.15 -11.70
C THR A 96 11.27 4.67 -11.93
N ARG A 97 11.69 3.81 -11.00
CA ARG A 97 11.45 2.37 -11.02
C ARG A 97 10.05 2.01 -10.51
N SER A 98 9.51 0.90 -11.00
CA SER A 98 8.27 0.33 -10.47
C SER A 98 8.43 -0.06 -8.99
N VAL A 99 7.39 0.15 -8.20
CA VAL A 99 7.34 -0.24 -6.78
C VAL A 99 6.17 -1.19 -6.62
N ILE A 100 6.43 -2.37 -6.07
CA ILE A 100 5.43 -3.43 -5.92
C ILE A 100 4.72 -3.44 -4.57
N ALA A 101 5.33 -2.80 -3.58
CA ALA A 101 4.78 -2.65 -2.24
C ALA A 101 5.34 -1.40 -1.58
N CYS A 102 4.56 -0.74 -0.73
CA CYS A 102 5.06 0.30 0.16
C CYS A 102 4.30 0.28 1.50
N SER A 103 4.94 0.84 2.52
CA SER A 103 4.40 0.97 3.87
C SER A 103 4.38 2.43 4.26
N VAL A 104 3.21 2.92 4.65
CA VAL A 104 3.07 4.21 5.31
C VAL A 104 3.36 4.00 6.79
N THR A 105 4.32 4.73 7.33
CA THR A 105 4.75 4.56 8.73
C THR A 105 4.06 5.55 9.66
N THR A 106 4.12 5.31 10.96
CA THR A 106 3.81 6.32 11.97
C THR A 106 4.85 7.45 11.93
N ASN A 107 4.45 8.67 12.29
CA ASN A 107 5.33 9.82 12.44
C ASN A 107 4.86 10.72 13.59
N GLU A 108 5.80 11.29 14.34
CA GLU A 108 5.53 12.15 15.49
C GLU A 108 5.01 13.53 15.10
N ALA A 109 5.41 14.04 13.92
CA ALA A 109 5.00 15.36 13.43
C ALA A 109 3.49 15.44 13.08
N LYS A 110 2.83 14.28 12.88
CA LYS A 110 1.37 14.13 12.65
C LYS A 110 0.77 14.99 11.54
N GLU A 111 1.57 15.56 10.63
CA GLU A 111 1.10 16.43 9.55
C GLU A 111 0.09 15.74 8.62
N LEU A 112 0.29 14.44 8.37
CA LEU A 112 -0.58 13.60 7.53
C LEU A 112 -1.57 12.74 8.32
N GLN A 113 -1.58 12.83 9.65
CA GLN A 113 -2.28 11.87 10.52
C GLN A 113 -3.76 11.72 10.15
N LYS A 114 -4.47 12.84 9.94
CA LYS A 114 -5.90 12.83 9.59
C LYS A 114 -6.18 12.18 8.23
N GLN A 115 -5.32 12.42 7.24
CA GLN A 115 -5.46 11.80 5.91
C GLN A 115 -5.18 10.30 5.98
N ILE A 116 -4.14 9.91 6.73
CA ILE A 116 -3.79 8.51 6.97
C ILE A 116 -4.95 7.78 7.64
N GLU A 117 -5.54 8.34 8.70
CA GLU A 117 -6.69 7.76 9.40
C GLU A 117 -7.91 7.62 8.49
N THR A 118 -8.15 8.61 7.61
CA THR A 118 -9.26 8.57 6.65
C THR A 118 -9.09 7.42 5.66
N VAL A 119 -7.91 7.33 5.03
CA VAL A 119 -7.59 6.27 4.07
C VAL A 119 -7.57 4.90 4.75
N LYS A 120 -7.03 4.81 5.95
CA LYS A 120 -7.03 3.59 6.77
C LYS A 120 -8.45 3.08 7.01
N SER A 121 -9.36 3.95 7.43
CA SER A 121 -10.77 3.59 7.64
C SER A 121 -11.45 3.14 6.34
N GLN A 122 -11.13 3.76 5.20
CA GLN A 122 -11.65 3.32 3.90
C GLN A 122 -11.13 1.93 3.52
N ILE A 123 -9.85 1.64 3.77
CA ILE A 123 -9.24 0.33 3.52
C ILE A 123 -9.86 -0.74 4.42
N GLU A 124 -10.02 -0.47 5.71
CA GLU A 124 -10.64 -1.41 6.66
C GLU A 124 -12.07 -1.81 6.25
N ARG A 125 -12.83 -0.89 5.63
CA ARG A 125 -14.17 -1.18 5.11
C ARG A 125 -14.16 -2.12 3.89
N LEU A 126 -13.04 -2.26 3.19
CA LEU A 126 -12.91 -3.19 2.07
C LEU A 126 -12.60 -4.63 2.52
N LEU A 127 -12.17 -4.80 3.77
CA LEU A 127 -11.81 -6.09 4.36
C LEU A 127 -12.98 -6.77 5.08
N ILE A 128 -14.15 -6.11 5.15
CA ILE A 128 -15.40 -6.61 5.74
C ILE A 128 -16.32 -7.09 4.61
#